data_AF-A0A535SCS7-F1
#
_entry.id   AF-A0A535SCS7-F1
#
_cell.length_a   1.000
_cell.length_b   1.000
_cell.length_c   1.000
_cell.angle_alpha   90.00
_cell.angle_beta   90.00
_cell.angle_gamma   90.00
#
_symmetry.space_group_name_H-M   'P 1'
#
loop_
_entity.id
_entity.type
_entity.pdbx_description
1 polymer ?
#
loop_
_entity_poly.entity_id
_entity_poly.type
_entity_poly.pdbx_seq_one_letter_code
_entity_poly.pdbx_strand_id
1 'polypeptide(L)'
;MNFMNEMGVKVWRKSRFCAFTVLKRLTRENCQKLNHRFLLPLHNPHLQLAATAEAWEIQFQDKRYVFPRSDVVELPINNSTSERIAEYICSELIVMLGQYNISHLYTIMVGVEEAPTQMAYYRRPLHNEG
;
A
#
# COMPACT_ATOMS: atom_id res chain seq x y z
N MET A 1 18.08 -6.28 0.77
CA MET A 1 17.03 -7.27 0.46
C MET A 1 15.86 -6.48 -0.10
N ASN A 2 15.89 -6.20 -1.41
CA ASN A 2 14.83 -5.47 -2.10
C ASN A 2 13.87 -6.50 -2.70
N PHE A 3 12.76 -6.76 -2.02
CA PHE A 3 11.70 -7.71 -2.45
C PHE A 3 10.71 -7.10 -3.45
N MET A 4 10.99 -5.93 -4.03
CA MET A 4 9.93 -5.02 -4.51
C MET A 4 10.08 -4.52 -5.95
N ASN A 5 10.53 -5.37 -6.88
CA ASN A 5 10.65 -4.91 -8.28
C ASN A 5 9.36 -5.00 -9.10
N GLU A 6 8.34 -5.76 -8.69
CA GLU A 6 7.12 -5.93 -9.51
C GLU A 6 5.83 -6.09 -8.66
N MET A 7 5.48 -5.09 -7.85
CA MET A 7 4.19 -5.12 -7.14
C MET A 7 3.01 -4.84 -8.07
N GLY A 8 2.27 -5.90 -8.42
CA GLY A 8 1.00 -5.81 -9.12
C GLY A 8 -0.16 -5.58 -8.15
N VAL A 9 -0.89 -4.48 -8.29
CA VAL A 9 -2.11 -4.21 -7.51
C VAL A 9 -3.35 -4.55 -8.31
N LYS A 10 -4.14 -5.52 -7.82
CA LYS A 10 -5.40 -5.95 -8.44
C LYS A 10 -6.57 -5.54 -7.56
N VAL A 11 -7.47 -4.69 -8.08
CA VAL A 11 -8.67 -4.26 -7.34
C VAL A 11 -9.93 -4.87 -7.94
N TRP A 12 -10.72 -5.55 -7.10
CA TRP A 12 -11.97 -6.20 -7.49
C TRP A 12 -13.18 -5.48 -6.89
N ARG A 13 -14.31 -5.51 -7.61
CA ARG A 13 -15.58 -4.89 -7.20
C ARG A 13 -16.76 -5.80 -7.50
N LYS A 14 -17.73 -5.84 -6.57
CA LYS A 14 -18.99 -6.60 -6.70
C LYS A 14 -20.21 -5.66 -6.77
N SER A 15 -20.26 -4.75 -7.74
CA SER A 15 -21.43 -3.88 -8.01
C SER A 15 -21.36 -3.28 -9.42
N ARG A 16 -22.43 -2.68 -9.96
CA ARG A 16 -22.59 -2.34 -11.39
C ARG A 16 -22.20 -0.91 -11.82
N PHE A 17 -22.07 0.10 -10.94
CA PHE A 17 -22.00 1.51 -11.42
C PHE A 17 -20.96 2.47 -10.79
N CYS A 18 -19.72 2.05 -10.51
CA CYS A 18 -18.60 3.02 -10.44
C CYS A 18 -17.87 2.99 -11.80
N ALA A 19 -17.45 4.14 -12.33
CA ALA A 19 -16.68 4.15 -13.57
C ALA A 19 -15.37 3.38 -13.30
N PHE A 20 -15.18 2.23 -13.95
CA PHE A 20 -13.95 1.42 -13.86
C PHE A 20 -12.69 2.27 -14.09
N THR A 21 -12.83 3.32 -14.90
CA THR A 21 -11.83 4.35 -15.15
C THR A 21 -11.37 5.10 -13.88
N VAL A 22 -12.29 5.46 -12.98
CA VAL A 22 -11.95 6.14 -11.71
C VAL A 22 -11.11 5.23 -10.84
N LEU A 23 -11.57 3.98 -10.63
CA LEU A 23 -10.85 3.03 -9.78
C LEU A 23 -9.44 2.74 -10.34
N LYS A 24 -9.33 2.49 -11.66
CA LYS A 24 -8.05 2.31 -12.33
C LYS A 24 -7.11 3.50 -12.14
N ARG A 25 -7.64 4.72 -12.26
CA ARG A 25 -6.87 5.95 -12.09
C ARG A 25 -6.36 6.06 -10.64
N LEU A 26 -7.23 5.91 -9.65
CA LEU A 26 -6.86 6.00 -8.23
C LEU A 26 -5.84 4.93 -7.84
N THR A 27 -6.03 3.68 -8.30
CA THR A 27 -5.05 2.61 -8.09
C THR A 27 -3.70 2.96 -8.72
N ARG A 28 -3.68 3.47 -9.95
CA ARG A 28 -2.44 3.88 -10.60
C ARG A 28 -1.74 5.01 -9.85
N GLU A 29 -2.47 6.03 -9.43
CA GLU A 29 -1.93 7.15 -8.66
C GLU A 29 -1.33 6.67 -7.34
N ASN A 30 -1.97 5.72 -6.65
CA ASN A 30 -1.44 5.13 -5.43
C ASN A 30 -0.19 4.28 -5.70
N CYS A 31 -0.22 3.38 -6.70
CA CYS A 31 0.92 2.55 -7.06
C CYS A 31 2.14 3.39 -7.50
N GLN A 32 1.92 4.49 -8.22
CA GLN A 32 3.00 5.41 -8.61
C GLN A 32 3.70 6.01 -7.40
N LYS A 33 3.01 6.20 -6.27
CA LYS A 33 3.66 6.64 -5.04
C LYS A 33 4.56 5.55 -4.45
N LEU A 34 4.25 4.27 -4.62
CA LEU A 34 5.04 3.19 -4.05
C LEU A 34 6.17 2.72 -4.98
N ASN A 35 6.05 3.02 -6.27
CA ASN A 35 6.94 2.51 -7.30
C ASN A 35 8.38 3.01 -7.15
N HIS A 36 9.35 2.09 -7.33
CA HIS A 36 10.80 2.33 -7.25
C HIS A 36 11.28 3.02 -5.96
N ARG A 37 10.54 2.88 -4.85
CA ARG A 37 10.93 3.42 -3.55
C ARG A 37 10.99 2.32 -2.50
N PHE A 38 11.84 2.53 -1.51
CA PHE A 38 11.93 1.69 -0.33
C PHE A 38 10.71 1.94 0.56
N LEU A 39 9.88 0.91 0.76
CA LEU A 39 8.74 0.99 1.65
C LEU A 39 9.20 0.81 3.10
N LEU A 40 9.17 1.91 3.86
CA LEU A 40 9.61 1.94 5.24
C LEU A 40 8.41 1.74 6.19
N PRO A 41 8.27 0.58 6.85
CA PRO A 41 7.22 0.36 7.85
C PRO A 41 7.56 1.14 9.15
N LEU A 42 6.89 2.27 9.37
CA LEU A 42 7.14 3.15 10.51
C LEU A 42 6.82 2.51 11.87
N HIS A 43 5.91 1.54 11.91
CA HIS A 43 5.47 0.90 13.15
C HIS A 43 6.18 -0.43 13.41
N ASN A 44 7.28 -0.72 12.71
CA ASN A 44 8.02 -1.95 12.93
C ASN A 44 8.87 -1.86 14.21
N PRO A 45 8.56 -2.64 15.27
CA PRO A 45 9.27 -2.54 16.55
C PRO A 45 10.72 -3.03 16.47
N HIS A 46 11.11 -3.71 15.39
CA HIS A 46 12.46 -4.23 15.20
C HIS A 46 13.37 -3.26 14.41
N LEU A 47 12.82 -2.16 13.89
CA LEU A 47 13.60 -1.14 13.19
C LEU A 47 13.87 0.03 14.12
N GLN A 48 15.13 0.47 14.20
CA GLN A 48 15.44 1.78 14.77
C GLN A 48 15.60 2.75 13.62
N LEU A 49 14.81 3.83 13.67
CA LEU A 49 14.68 4.79 12.58
C LEU A 49 15.20 6.14 13.03
N ALA A 50 16.13 6.71 12.29
CA ALA A 50 16.58 8.08 12.48
C ALA A 50 16.41 8.83 11.15
N ALA A 51 15.69 9.96 11.21
CA ALA A 51 15.42 10.77 10.05
C ALA A 51 16.26 12.05 10.10
N THR A 52 16.95 12.34 9.01
CA THR A 52 17.59 13.64 8.78
C THR A 52 16.83 14.41 7.71
N ALA A 53 17.30 15.62 7.40
CA ALA A 53 16.74 16.42 6.31
C ALA A 53 16.95 15.75 4.94
N GLU A 54 18.03 14.99 4.78
CA GLU A 54 18.45 14.43 3.47
C GLU A 54 18.22 12.92 3.37
N ALA A 55 18.20 12.20 4.49
CA ALA A 55 18.21 10.75 4.49
C ALA A 55 17.40 10.11 5.63
N TRP A 56 17.09 8.83 5.43
CA TRP A 56 16.67 7.89 6.45
C TRP A 56 17.83 6.99 6.81
N GLU A 57 18.12 6.88 8.11
CA GLU A 57 18.97 5.84 8.65
C GLU A 57 18.11 4.77 9.33
N ILE A 58 18.31 3.51 8.93
CA ILE A 58 17.53 2.36 9.38
C ILE A 58 18.50 1.33 9.95
N GLN A 59 18.36 1.01 11.23
CA GLN A 59 19.07 -0.08 11.88
C GLN A 59 18.14 -1.29 12.02
N PHE A 60 18.61 -2.45 11.57
CA PHE A 60 17.97 -3.74 11.80
C PHE A 60 19.03 -4.75 12.26
N GLN A 61 18.94 -5.17 13.53
CA GLN A 61 19.97 -5.99 14.17
C GLN A 61 21.35 -5.31 14.01
N ASP A 62 22.35 -6.01 13.47
CA ASP A 62 23.71 -5.48 13.28
C ASP A 62 23.89 -4.72 11.96
N LYS A 63 22.82 -4.58 11.15
CA LYS A 63 22.89 -3.97 9.82
C LYS A 63 22.35 -2.54 9.85
N ARG A 64 23.13 -1.63 9.27
CA ARG A 64 22.76 -0.23 9.04
C ARG A 64 22.51 0.01 7.55
N TYR A 65 21.40 0.67 7.24
CA TYR A 65 21.05 1.11 5.90
C TYR A 65 20.80 2.61 5.91
N VAL A 66 21.26 3.31 4.87
CA VAL A 66 21.02 4.73 4.68
C VAL A 66 20.43 4.93 3.29
N PHE A 67 19.28 5.59 3.23
CA PHE A 67 18.58 5.89 1.98
C PHE A 67 18.30 7.38 1.87
N PRO A 68 18.43 7.99 0.68
CA PRO A 68 17.94 9.35 0.45
C PRO A 68 16.44 9.46 0.78
N ARG A 69 16.01 10.63 1.28
CA ARG A 69 14.60 10.90 1.57
C ARG A 69 13.69 10.70 0.36
N SER A 70 14.17 11.02 -0.84
CA SER A 70 13.43 10.87 -2.10
C SER A 70 13.08 9.42 -2.43
N ASP A 71 13.90 8.49 -1.95
CA ASP A 71 13.87 7.08 -2.34
C ASP A 71 13.10 6.24 -1.32
N VAL A 72 12.58 6.86 -0.26
CA VAL A 72 11.83 6.19 0.80
C VAL A 72 10.37 6.64 0.79
N VAL A 73 9.47 5.69 0.95
CA VAL A 73 8.06 5.95 1.25
C VAL A 73 7.78 5.42 2.64
N GLU A 74 7.36 6.32 3.51
CA GLU A 74 6.95 6.00 4.87
C GLU A 74 5.54 5.41 4.86
N LEU A 75 5.39 4.22 5.42
CA LEU A 75 4.12 3.54 5.53
C LEU A 75 3.76 3.34 7.01
N PRO A 76 2.54 3.73 7.46
CA PRO A 76 2.08 3.54 8.83
C PRO A 76 1.68 2.08 9.12
N ILE A 77 2.55 1.13 8.77
CA ILE A 77 2.37 -0.32 8.91
C ILE A 77 3.51 -0.92 9.75
N ASN A 78 3.27 -2.09 10.33
CA ASN A 78 4.22 -2.74 11.24
C ASN A 78 5.23 -3.66 10.54
N ASN A 79 4.95 -4.10 9.32
CA ASN A 79 5.87 -4.84 8.46
C ASN A 79 5.55 -4.56 6.99
N SER A 80 6.46 -4.92 6.09
CA SER A 80 6.30 -4.74 4.65
C SER A 80 5.81 -6.00 3.94
N THR A 81 5.00 -6.84 4.60
CA THR A 81 4.44 -8.02 3.93
C THR A 81 3.34 -7.61 2.95
N SER A 82 3.11 -8.46 1.94
CA SER A 82 2.10 -8.21 0.91
C SER A 82 0.69 -8.00 1.50
N GLU A 83 0.34 -8.65 2.61
CA GLU A 83 -0.93 -8.46 3.33
C GLU A 83 -1.06 -7.05 3.90
N ARG A 84 -0.01 -6.54 4.57
CA ARG A 84 -0.04 -5.21 5.17
C ARG A 84 -0.02 -4.12 4.13
N ILE A 85 0.69 -4.34 3.04
CA ILE A 85 0.69 -3.41 1.90
C ILE A 85 -0.70 -3.41 1.24
N ALA A 86 -1.35 -4.57 1.07
CA ALA A 86 -2.71 -4.64 0.52
C ALA A 86 -3.73 -3.91 1.42
N GLU A 87 -3.61 -4.04 2.74
CA GLU A 87 -4.42 -3.32 3.71
C GLU A 87 -4.20 -1.80 3.66
N TYR A 88 -2.94 -1.36 3.59
CA TYR A 88 -2.59 0.06 3.44
C TYR A 88 -3.17 0.65 2.15
N ILE A 89 -2.93 0.00 1.01
CA ILE A 89 -3.44 0.44 -0.29
C ILE A 89 -4.98 0.49 -0.28
N CYS A 90 -5.63 -0.52 0.32
CA CYS A 90 -7.09 -0.54 0.46
C CYS A 90 -7.60 0.67 1.26
N SER A 91 -6.92 1.02 2.35
CA SER A 91 -7.29 2.16 3.18
C SER A 91 -7.14 3.48 2.45
N GLU A 92 -6.02 3.70 1.76
CA GLU A 92 -5.78 4.87 0.92
C GLU A 92 -6.80 4.99 -0.21
N LEU A 93 -7.12 3.88 -0.89
CA LEU A 93 -8.12 3.87 -1.95
C LEU A 93 -9.50 4.26 -1.45
N ILE A 94 -9.89 3.83 -0.25
CA ILE A 94 -11.18 4.20 0.32
C ILE A 94 -11.25 5.68 0.67
N VAL A 95 -10.18 6.26 1.21
CA VAL A 95 -10.10 7.70 1.46
C VAL A 95 -10.26 8.48 0.14
N MET A 96 -9.55 8.08 -0.91
CA MET A 96 -9.67 8.70 -2.24
C MET A 96 -11.06 8.52 -2.84
N LEU A 97 -11.67 7.35 -2.66
CA LEU A 97 -13.02 7.04 -3.14
C LEU A 97 -14.11 7.82 -2.40
N GLY A 98 -13.85 8.31 -1.18
CA GLY A 98 -14.79 9.14 -0.41
C GLY A 98 -15.17 10.45 -1.10
N GLN A 99 -14.41 10.89 -2.11
CA GLN A 99 -14.73 12.05 -2.94
C GLN A 99 -15.80 11.76 -4.02
N TYR A 100 -16.15 10.48 -4.20
CA TYR A 100 -17.09 10.01 -5.21
C TYR A 100 -18.32 9.40 -4.54
N ASN A 101 -19.44 9.36 -5.27
CA ASN A 101 -20.60 8.60 -4.80
C ASN A 101 -20.30 7.10 -4.91
N ILE A 102 -19.98 6.48 -3.77
CA ILE A 102 -19.72 5.04 -3.65
C ILE A 102 -20.83 4.28 -2.92
N SER A 103 -22.02 4.89 -2.78
CA SER A 103 -23.18 4.27 -2.10
C SER A 103 -23.56 2.88 -2.65
N HIS A 104 -23.37 2.65 -3.95
CA HIS A 104 -23.63 1.36 -4.59
C HIS A 104 -22.48 0.34 -4.44
N LEU A 105 -21.34 0.71 -3.84
CA LEU A 105 -20.22 -0.18 -3.63
C LEU A 105 -20.31 -0.85 -2.27
N TYR A 106 -20.39 -2.18 -2.24
CA TYR A 106 -20.51 -2.96 -1.00
C TYR A 106 -19.17 -3.43 -0.44
N THR A 107 -18.20 -3.65 -1.32
CA THR A 107 -16.93 -4.27 -0.96
C THR A 107 -15.84 -3.80 -1.90
N ILE A 108 -14.67 -3.56 -1.34
CA ILE A 108 -13.42 -3.46 -2.08
C ILE A 108 -12.50 -4.63 -1.70
N MET A 109 -11.75 -5.12 -2.67
CA MET A 109 -10.69 -6.09 -2.43
C MET A 109 -9.45 -5.62 -3.18
N VAL A 110 -8.32 -5.60 -2.49
CA VAL A 110 -7.00 -5.25 -3.03
C VAL A 110 -6.11 -6.48 -2.93
N GLY A 111 -5.53 -6.89 -4.05
CA GLY A 111 -4.47 -7.89 -4.11
C GLY A 111 -3.12 -7.23 -4.35
N VAL A 112 -2.08 -7.70 -3.67
CA VAL A 112 -0.68 -7.30 -3.87
C VAL A 112 0.13 -8.54 -4.22
N GLU A 113 0.72 -8.53 -5.41
CA GLU A 113 1.59 -9.59 -5.93
C GLU A 113 3.05 -9.23 -5.70
N GLU A 114 3.80 -10.02 -4.94
CA GLU A 114 5.23 -9.77 -4.64
C GLU A 114 6.15 -10.34 -5.72
N ALA A 115 5.78 -11.52 -6.20
CA ALA A 115 6.40 -12.25 -7.28
C ALA A 115 5.30 -13.04 -8.02
N PRO A 116 5.53 -13.50 -9.26
CA PRO A 116 4.57 -14.33 -9.97
C PRO A 116 4.13 -15.50 -9.07
N THR A 117 2.82 -15.66 -8.88
CA THR A 117 2.16 -16.66 -8.00
C THR A 117 2.21 -16.40 -6.48
N GLN A 118 2.89 -15.36 -6.01
CA GLN A 118 2.92 -14.96 -4.60
C GLN A 118 2.08 -13.70 -4.40
N MET A 119 0.86 -13.87 -3.91
CA MET A 119 -0.07 -12.76 -3.75
C MET A 119 -0.86 -12.83 -2.46
N ALA A 120 -0.95 -11.69 -1.79
CA ALA A 120 -1.84 -11.45 -0.67
C ALA A 120 -3.07 -10.67 -1.11
N TYR A 121 -4.19 -10.92 -0.44
CA TYR A 121 -5.43 -10.18 -0.66
C TYR A 121 -5.96 -9.61 0.64
N TYR A 122 -6.45 -8.38 0.59
CA TYR A 122 -7.18 -7.74 1.66
C TYR A 122 -8.56 -7.31 1.17
N ARG A 123 -9.61 -7.68 1.91
CA ARG A 123 -11.01 -7.38 1.59
C ARG A 123 -11.65 -6.57 2.70
N ARG A 124 -12.32 -5.47 2.35
CA ARG A 124 -13.06 -4.63 3.30
C ARG A 124 -14.49 -4.35 2.81
N PRO A 125 -15.53 -4.55 3.64
CA PRO A 125 -16.86 -4.02 3.36
C PRO A 125 -16.84 -2.49 3.42
N LEU A 126 -17.62 -1.83 2.56
CA LEU A 126 -17.69 -0.36 2.49
C LEU A 126 -18.88 0.21 3.24
N HIS A 127 -19.90 -0.61 3.44
CA HIS A 127 -21.05 -0.33 4.30
C HIS A 127 -21.10 -1.44 5.35
N ASN A 128 -21.34 -1.07 6.60
CA ASN A 128 -21.71 -2.07 7.60
C ASN A 128 -23.10 -2.58 7.21
N GLU A 129 -23.24 -3.90 7.00
CA GLU A 129 -24.54 -4.51 7.14
C GLU A 129 -24.93 -4.35 8.62
N GLY A 130 -25.94 -3.52 8.86
CA GLY A 130 -26.55 -3.38 10.19
C GLY A 130 -27.27 -4.65 10.61
#